data_AF-A0A963H818-F1
#
_entry.id   AF-A0A963H818-F1
#
_cell.length_a   1.000
_cell.length_b   1.000
_cell.length_c   1.000
_cell.angle_alpha   90.00
_cell.angle_beta   90.00
_cell.angle_gamma   90.00
#
_symmetry.space_group_name_H-M   'P 1'
#
loop_
_entity.id
_entity.type
_entity.pdbx_description
1 polymer ?
#
loop_
_entity_poly.entity_id
_entity_poly.type
_entity_poly.pdbx_seq_one_letter_code
_entity_poly.pdbx_strand_id
1 'polypeptide(L)'
;MNARLREIPYNYTSFSDREIVIRLLGPENWTLLDQLRAERVTGRSARMLYEVLGDIWVVQRNPYLEDDLLANGERRLALVEALRHRLREIEKRRQGNKRVAQLIVAAGAAVDAFERHFDHTTRLRARVTRELLRHTRRDNIAFDGLARVSHVTDATDWRVEYPFVVVSPDAEDEIPGLVRACIELGLSVIPRGGGTGYTGGAVPLTPLAAVINTEKLERLGEVEWQSLPGLNGPVPTVFSEAGVVTKRVADAAERAGHVFAVDPTSIEASCIGGNIAMN
;
A
#
# COMPACT_ATOMS: atom_id res chain seq x y z
N MET A 1 19.78 -11.47 28.18
CA MET A 1 18.49 -11.38 27.46
C MET A 1 17.75 -10.15 27.99
N ASN A 2 17.94 -8.98 27.37
CA ASN A 2 17.13 -7.80 27.70
C ASN A 2 15.90 -7.84 26.79
N ALA A 3 14.73 -8.12 27.37
CA ALA A 3 13.47 -8.04 26.65
C ALA A 3 13.36 -6.62 26.05
N ARG A 4 13.24 -6.53 24.71
CA ARG A 4 12.93 -5.27 24.03
C ARG A 4 11.54 -4.84 24.51
N LEU A 5 11.49 -3.96 25.50
CA LEU A 5 10.27 -3.24 25.88
C LEU A 5 9.90 -2.33 24.71
N ARG A 6 8.80 -2.65 24.04
CA ARG A 6 8.15 -1.79 23.03
C ARG A 6 7.56 -0.59 23.77
N GLU A 7 7.97 0.61 23.40
CA GLU A 7 7.52 1.87 24.02
C GLU A 7 6.42 2.56 23.20
N ILE A 8 6.31 2.26 21.91
CA ILE A 8 5.13 2.65 21.13
C ILE A 8 3.97 1.75 21.56
N PRO A 9 2.84 2.33 22.03
CA PRO A 9 1.78 1.59 22.72
C PRO A 9 0.95 0.66 21.81
N TYR A 10 1.29 0.60 20.52
CA TYR A 10 0.51 -0.08 19.50
C TYR A 10 1.34 -1.16 18.80
N ASN A 11 0.76 -2.36 18.64
CA ASN A 11 1.41 -3.51 18.00
C ASN A 11 0.84 -3.83 16.60
N TYR A 12 0.49 -2.79 15.82
CA TYR A 12 -0.18 -2.96 14.51
C TYR A 12 0.79 -3.11 13.33
N THR A 13 2.11 -3.12 13.57
CA THR A 13 3.11 -3.26 12.51
C THR A 13 4.29 -4.11 12.95
N SER A 14 4.89 -4.83 12.00
CA SER A 14 6.17 -5.55 12.15
C SER A 14 7.36 -4.62 12.41
N PHE A 15 7.21 -3.32 12.13
CA PHE A 15 8.21 -2.31 12.45
C PHE A 15 8.43 -2.16 13.96
N SER A 16 9.70 -2.13 14.33
CA SER A 16 10.19 -1.79 15.66
C SER A 16 10.11 -0.29 15.94
N ASP A 17 10.16 0.11 17.21
CA ASP A 17 10.20 1.52 17.62
C ASP A 17 11.35 2.27 16.92
N ARG A 18 12.50 1.62 16.72
CA ARG A 18 13.64 2.18 15.99
C ARG A 18 13.24 2.58 14.57
N GLU A 19 12.59 1.68 13.83
CA GLU A 19 12.24 1.94 12.44
C GLU A 19 11.17 3.03 12.32
N ILE A 20 10.20 3.04 13.24
CA ILE A 20 9.16 4.08 13.29
C ILE A 20 9.79 5.45 13.56
N VAL A 21 10.66 5.54 14.57
CA VAL A 21 11.37 6.78 14.88
C VAL A 21 12.24 7.23 13.71
N ILE A 22 12.98 6.32 13.05
CA ILE A 22 13.82 6.68 11.90
C ILE A 22 12.98 7.20 10.74
N ARG A 23 11.81 6.60 10.47
CA ARG A 23 10.91 7.05 9.40
C ARG A 23 10.28 8.40 9.68
N LEU A 24 9.91 8.67 10.94
CA LEU A 24 9.23 9.92 11.31
C LEU A 24 10.20 11.06 11.62
N LEU A 25 11.32 10.77 12.29
CA LEU A 25 12.24 11.77 12.83
C LEU A 25 13.65 11.69 12.24
N GLY A 26 14.00 10.61 11.52
CA GLY A 26 15.33 10.42 10.96
C GLY A 26 16.33 9.70 11.89
N PRO A 27 17.45 9.19 11.33
CA PRO A 27 18.43 8.37 12.05
C PRO A 27 19.20 9.14 13.14
N GLU A 28 19.43 10.43 12.95
CA GLU A 28 20.11 11.29 13.94
C GLU A 28 19.28 11.41 15.23
N ASN A 29 17.96 11.62 15.09
CA ASN A 29 17.05 11.74 16.22
C ASN A 29 16.82 10.40 16.95
N TRP A 30 16.90 9.27 16.24
CA TRP A 30 16.97 7.96 16.90
C TRP A 30 18.21 7.83 17.80
N THR A 31 19.37 8.24 17.28
CA THR A 31 20.64 8.17 18.03
C THR A 31 20.57 9.05 19.28
N LEU A 32 19.97 10.24 19.15
CA LEU A 32 19.74 11.16 20.26
C LEU A 32 18.80 10.57 21.33
N LEU A 33 17.72 9.91 20.89
CA LEU A 33 16.79 9.21 21.80
C LEU A 33 17.46 8.09 22.57
N ASP A 34 18.30 7.30 21.90
CA ASP A 34 19.01 6.18 22.52
C ASP A 34 20.01 6.65 23.58
N GLN A 35 20.72 7.75 23.32
CA GLN A 35 21.60 8.41 24.29
C GLN A 35 20.81 8.89 25.54
N LEU A 36 19.67 9.54 25.33
CA LEU A 36 18.82 10.01 26.43
C LEU A 36 18.23 8.87 27.27
N ARG A 37 17.95 7.71 26.64
CA ARG A 37 17.48 6.50 27.35
C ARG A 37 18.56 5.92 28.26
N ALA A 38 19.82 5.91 27.81
CA ALA A 38 20.94 5.45 28.63
C ALA A 38 21.13 6.28 29.92
N GLU A 39 20.79 7.57 29.87
CA GLU A 39 20.92 8.49 31.01
C GLU A 39 19.83 8.29 32.09
N ARG A 40 18.77 7.49 31.85
CA ARG A 40 17.66 7.16 32.80
C ARG A 40 16.91 8.37 33.42
N VAL A 41 17.06 9.58 32.89
CA VAL A 41 16.50 10.81 33.52
C VAL A 41 15.03 11.11 33.10
N THR A 42 14.48 10.56 32.01
CA THR A 42 13.29 11.14 31.35
C THR A 42 12.14 10.19 30.96
N GLY A 43 11.76 9.23 31.84
CA GLY A 43 10.74 8.22 31.51
C GLY A 43 9.37 8.76 31.06
N ARG A 44 8.84 9.82 31.69
CA ARG A 44 7.51 10.38 31.33
C ARG A 44 7.53 11.18 30.02
N SER A 45 8.58 11.95 29.77
CA SER A 45 8.74 12.75 28.55
C SER A 45 9.00 11.86 27.33
N ALA A 46 9.82 10.82 27.49
CA ALA A 46 10.04 9.81 26.46
C ALA A 46 8.72 9.10 26.10
N ARG A 47 7.95 8.65 27.10
CA ARG A 47 6.64 8.02 26.86
C ARG A 47 5.69 8.92 26.06
N MET A 48 5.55 10.19 26.42
CA MET A 48 4.69 11.13 25.67
C MET A 48 5.15 11.31 24.22
N LEU A 49 6.47 11.30 23.97
CA LEU A 49 7.00 11.37 22.61
C LEU A 49 6.65 10.10 21.82
N TYR A 50 6.83 8.90 22.40
CA TYR A 50 6.44 7.65 21.75
C TYR A 50 4.92 7.54 21.52
N GLU A 51 4.09 8.13 22.39
CA GLU A 51 2.64 8.27 22.16
C GLU A 51 2.38 9.16 20.94
N VAL A 52 3.05 10.31 20.80
CA VAL A 52 2.91 11.19 19.62
C VAL A 52 3.31 10.47 18.32
N LEU A 53 4.47 9.81 18.32
CA LEU A 53 4.96 9.07 17.15
C LEU A 53 4.07 7.87 16.83
N GLY A 54 3.59 7.19 17.87
CA GLY A 54 2.67 6.06 17.74
C GLY A 54 1.34 6.45 17.12
N ASP A 55 0.74 7.56 17.56
CA ASP A 55 -0.53 8.06 17.03
C ASP A 55 -0.39 8.45 15.54
N ILE A 56 0.69 9.15 15.16
CA ILE A 56 0.99 9.46 13.75
C ILE A 56 1.12 8.16 12.95
N TRP A 57 1.93 7.23 13.44
CA TRP A 57 2.24 5.98 12.74
C TRP A 57 1.01 5.11 12.53
N VAL A 58 0.17 4.97 13.55
CA VAL A 58 -1.06 4.15 13.48
C VAL A 58 -2.02 4.68 12.43
N VAL A 59 -2.18 6.00 12.32
CA VAL A 59 -3.04 6.59 11.28
C VAL A 59 -2.43 6.39 9.89
N GLN A 60 -1.13 6.66 9.72
CA GLN A 60 -0.45 6.49 8.42
C GLN A 60 -0.47 5.02 7.93
N ARG A 61 -0.55 4.05 8.83
CA ARG A 61 -0.51 2.61 8.53
C ARG A 61 -1.87 1.94 8.56
N ASN A 62 -2.94 2.68 8.78
CA ASN A 62 -4.28 2.16 8.81
C ASN A 62 -5.19 3.00 7.88
N PRO A 63 -5.43 2.52 6.64
CA PRO A 63 -6.29 3.19 5.69
C PRO A 63 -7.68 3.55 6.24
N TYR A 64 -8.24 2.73 7.13
CA TYR A 64 -9.55 3.01 7.73
C TYR A 64 -9.51 4.21 8.68
N LEU A 65 -8.44 4.35 9.48
CA LEU A 65 -8.27 5.52 10.36
C LEU A 65 -7.94 6.77 9.56
N GLU A 66 -7.13 6.64 8.51
CA GLU A 66 -6.84 7.73 7.58
C GLU A 66 -8.13 8.23 6.91
N ASP A 67 -8.95 7.32 6.38
CA ASP A 67 -10.23 7.66 5.73
C ASP A 67 -11.23 8.31 6.69
N ASP A 68 -11.33 7.81 7.94
CA ASP A 68 -12.16 8.42 8.99
C ASP A 68 -11.74 9.86 9.29
N LEU A 69 -10.43 10.12 9.41
CA LEU A 69 -9.88 11.46 9.69
C LEU A 69 -9.89 12.38 8.46
N LEU A 70 -9.87 11.83 7.24
CA LEU A 70 -10.12 12.59 6.02
C LEU A 70 -11.58 13.06 5.98
N ALA A 71 -12.52 12.19 6.33
CA ALA A 71 -13.96 12.47 6.33
C ALA A 71 -14.40 13.37 7.51
N ASN A 72 -13.71 13.30 8.66
CA ASN A 72 -14.09 14.01 9.88
C ASN A 72 -13.03 15.05 10.30
N GLY A 73 -13.23 16.29 9.89
CA GLY A 73 -12.33 17.41 10.20
C GLY A 73 -12.22 17.73 11.69
N GLU A 74 -13.29 17.57 12.47
CA GLU A 74 -13.28 17.82 13.92
C GLU A 74 -12.41 16.80 14.66
N ARG A 75 -12.57 15.51 14.34
CA ARG A 75 -11.73 14.44 14.91
C ARG A 75 -10.27 14.61 14.52
N ARG A 76 -10.00 15.01 13.28
CA ARG A 76 -8.65 15.34 12.81
C ARG A 76 -8.05 16.49 13.60
N LEU A 77 -8.78 17.59 13.78
CA LEU A 77 -8.30 18.75 14.55
C LEU A 77 -8.03 18.37 16.00
N ALA A 78 -8.94 17.63 16.64
CA ALA A 78 -8.79 17.18 18.02
C ALA A 78 -7.55 16.29 18.21
N LEU A 79 -7.28 15.37 17.26
CA LEU A 79 -6.07 14.55 17.27
C LEU A 79 -4.82 15.42 17.17
N VAL A 80 -4.75 16.31 16.17
CA VAL A 80 -3.58 17.19 15.97
C VAL A 80 -3.35 18.08 17.21
N GLU A 81 -4.40 18.62 17.80
CA GLU A 81 -4.30 19.43 19.02
C GLU A 81 -3.76 18.60 20.20
N ALA A 82 -4.23 17.36 20.37
CA ALA A 82 -3.73 16.45 21.40
C ALA A 82 -2.23 16.13 21.22
N LEU A 83 -1.77 15.91 19.98
CA LEU A 83 -0.35 15.72 19.67
C LEU A 83 0.47 16.97 20.04
N ARG A 84 0.02 18.15 19.59
CA ARG A 84 0.67 19.43 19.91
C ARG A 84 0.68 19.72 21.42
N HIS A 85 -0.38 19.35 22.15
CA HIS A 85 -0.45 19.47 23.59
C HIS A 85 0.60 18.60 24.30
N ARG A 86 0.75 17.33 23.89
CA ARG A 86 1.79 16.44 24.43
C ARG A 86 3.20 17.02 24.22
N LEU A 87 3.48 17.58 23.04
CA LEU A 87 4.77 18.25 22.78
C LEU A 87 5.02 19.45 23.70
N ARG A 88 4.00 20.28 23.97
CA ARG A 88 4.10 21.39 24.93
C ARG A 88 4.36 20.89 26.36
N GLU A 89 3.78 19.77 26.76
CA GLU A 89 4.03 19.16 28.06
C GLU A 89 5.46 18.59 28.19
N ILE A 90 6.03 18.06 27.10
CA ILE A 90 7.45 17.66 27.05
C ILE A 90 8.35 18.91 27.18
N GLU A 91 8.03 20.00 26.48
CA GLU A 91 8.79 21.26 26.54
C GLU A 91 8.85 21.83 27.96
N LYS A 92 7.72 21.91 28.67
CA LYS A 92 7.69 22.38 30.07
C LYS A 92 8.58 21.54 31.01
N ARG A 93 8.75 20.25 30.71
CA ARG A 93 9.48 19.29 31.56
C ARG A 93 10.95 19.13 31.16
N ARG A 94 11.43 19.76 30.08
CA ARG A 94 12.79 19.53 29.59
C ARG A 94 13.89 20.11 30.48
N GLN A 95 13.56 21.01 31.41
CA GLN A 95 14.52 21.63 32.35
C GLN A 95 15.77 22.21 31.65
N GLY A 96 15.60 22.84 30.49
CA GLY A 96 16.71 23.42 29.72
C GLY A 96 17.51 22.42 28.86
N ASN A 97 17.19 21.11 28.87
CA ASN A 97 17.92 20.11 28.09
C ASN A 97 17.83 20.37 26.58
N LYS A 98 18.97 20.69 25.95
CA LYS A 98 19.07 21.02 24.51
C LYS A 98 18.77 19.83 23.61
N ARG A 99 19.12 18.61 24.03
CA ARG A 99 18.84 17.37 23.27
C ARG A 99 17.34 17.11 23.20
N VAL A 100 16.63 17.31 24.31
CA VAL A 100 15.17 17.20 24.34
C VAL A 100 14.51 18.28 23.48
N ALA A 101 15.03 19.51 23.49
CA ALA A 101 14.54 20.58 22.62
C ALA A 101 14.64 20.23 21.13
N GLN A 102 15.76 19.62 20.71
CA GLN A 102 15.92 19.13 19.33
C GLN A 102 14.87 18.07 18.95
N LEU A 103 14.59 17.12 19.85
CA LEU A 103 13.56 16.10 19.61
C LEU A 103 12.15 16.70 19.51
N ILE A 104 11.84 17.72 20.32
CA ILE A 104 10.56 18.43 20.24
C ILE A 104 10.41 19.13 18.89
N VAL A 105 11.47 19.77 18.38
CA VAL A 105 11.46 20.40 17.05
C VAL A 105 11.22 19.35 15.96
N ALA A 106 11.94 18.23 16.01
CA ALA A 106 11.77 17.15 15.04
C ALA A 106 10.34 16.55 15.09
N ALA A 107 9.82 16.30 16.29
CA ALA A 107 8.46 15.78 16.47
C ALA A 107 7.39 16.81 16.06
N GLY A 108 7.63 18.11 16.29
CA GLY A 108 6.77 19.18 15.81
C GLY A 108 6.69 19.19 14.28
N ALA A 109 7.84 19.07 13.60
CA ALA A 109 7.89 18.95 12.15
C ALA A 109 7.14 17.70 11.64
N ALA A 110 7.22 16.57 12.36
CA ALA A 110 6.46 15.36 12.04
C ALA A 110 4.95 15.55 12.21
N VAL A 111 4.50 16.24 13.27
CA VAL A 111 3.08 16.59 13.48
C VAL A 111 2.58 17.54 12.38
N ASP A 112 3.37 18.55 12.01
CA ASP A 112 3.00 19.48 10.93
C ASP A 112 2.93 18.76 9.57
N ALA A 113 3.83 17.80 9.31
CA ALA A 113 3.79 16.99 8.10
C ALA A 113 2.55 16.06 8.10
N PHE A 114 2.24 15.45 9.23
CA PHE A 114 1.04 14.63 9.42
C PHE A 114 -0.25 15.43 9.20
N GLU A 115 -0.34 16.66 9.70
CA GLU A 115 -1.48 17.53 9.48
C GLU A 115 -1.64 17.91 7.99
N ARG A 116 -0.55 18.34 7.35
CA ARG A 116 -0.56 18.70 5.90
C ARG A 116 -0.89 17.52 4.99
N HIS A 117 -0.62 16.30 5.41
CA HIS A 117 -0.86 15.08 4.64
C HIS A 117 -2.33 14.90 4.26
N PHE A 118 -3.27 15.28 5.13
CA PHE A 118 -4.70 15.13 4.86
C PHE A 118 -5.18 16.02 3.70
N ASP A 119 -4.74 17.29 3.68
CA ASP A 119 -5.05 18.22 2.59
C ASP A 119 -4.37 17.79 1.29
N HIS A 120 -3.11 17.34 1.38
CA HIS A 120 -2.39 16.81 0.23
C HIS A 120 -3.11 15.60 -0.37
N THR A 121 -3.50 14.64 0.47
CA THR A 121 -4.22 13.43 0.07
C THR A 121 -5.56 13.76 -0.56
N THR A 122 -6.33 14.67 0.03
CA THR A 122 -7.62 15.10 -0.51
C THR A 122 -7.46 15.70 -1.91
N ARG A 123 -6.49 16.60 -2.09
CA ARG A 123 -6.20 17.22 -3.40
C ARG A 123 -5.72 16.20 -4.43
N LEU A 124 -4.86 15.27 -4.01
CA LEU A 124 -4.36 14.23 -4.90
C LEU A 124 -5.47 13.26 -5.30
N ARG A 125 -6.32 12.79 -4.37
CA ARG A 125 -7.49 11.95 -4.69
C ARG A 125 -8.42 12.62 -5.70
N ALA A 126 -8.67 13.92 -5.55
CA ALA A 126 -9.47 14.69 -6.51
C ALA A 126 -8.82 14.76 -7.91
N ARG A 127 -7.51 15.00 -7.98
CA ARG A 127 -6.76 14.99 -9.25
C ARG A 127 -6.78 13.60 -9.90
N VAL A 128 -6.45 12.55 -9.15
CA VAL A 128 -6.45 11.16 -9.62
C VAL A 128 -7.83 10.78 -10.15
N THR A 129 -8.88 11.06 -9.38
CA THR A 129 -10.27 10.79 -9.81
C THR A 129 -10.58 11.49 -11.13
N ARG A 130 -10.25 12.78 -11.27
CA ARG A 130 -10.53 13.54 -12.48
C ARG A 130 -9.83 12.99 -13.72
N GLU A 131 -8.57 12.59 -13.61
CA GLU A 131 -7.83 12.06 -14.77
C GLU A 131 -8.29 10.63 -15.11
N LEU A 132 -8.49 9.75 -14.11
CA LEU A 132 -8.89 8.36 -14.35
C LEU A 132 -10.35 8.23 -14.83
N LEU A 133 -11.26 9.13 -14.44
CA LEU A 133 -12.64 9.14 -14.93
C LEU A 133 -12.78 9.35 -16.44
N ARG A 134 -11.71 9.78 -17.12
CA ARG A 134 -11.68 9.86 -18.59
C ARG A 134 -11.54 8.50 -19.27
N HIS A 135 -11.11 7.49 -18.51
CA HIS A 135 -10.71 6.19 -19.01
C HIS A 135 -11.49 5.04 -18.39
N THR A 136 -12.11 5.24 -17.23
CA THR A 136 -12.89 4.21 -16.54
C THR A 136 -14.04 4.79 -15.73
N ARG A 137 -14.92 3.92 -15.24
CA ARG A 137 -16.07 4.29 -14.41
C ARG A 137 -15.64 4.68 -12.99
N ARG A 138 -16.48 5.44 -12.30
CA ARG A 138 -16.17 5.97 -10.96
C ARG A 138 -15.95 4.88 -9.92
N ASP A 139 -16.77 3.84 -9.98
CA ASP A 139 -16.77 2.65 -9.11
C ASP A 139 -15.52 1.77 -9.32
N ASN A 140 -14.83 1.91 -10.45
CA ASN A 140 -13.56 1.25 -10.69
C ASN A 140 -12.38 1.96 -10.02
N ILE A 141 -12.56 3.13 -9.38
CA ILE A 141 -11.49 3.92 -8.76
C ILE A 141 -11.66 3.93 -7.24
N ALA A 142 -10.94 3.04 -6.56
CA ALA A 142 -11.07 2.79 -5.13
C ALA A 142 -9.92 3.42 -4.33
N PHE A 143 -10.28 4.23 -3.33
CA PHE A 143 -9.35 4.80 -2.35
C PHE A 143 -9.61 4.28 -0.93
N ASP A 144 -10.67 3.49 -0.75
CA ASP A 144 -11.12 3.02 0.55
C ASP A 144 -10.17 1.99 1.15
N GLY A 145 -10.27 1.83 2.48
CA GLY A 145 -9.45 0.91 3.21
C GLY A 145 -9.57 -0.56 2.78
N LEU A 146 -10.74 -1.03 2.34
CA LEU A 146 -10.91 -2.43 1.93
C LEU A 146 -10.09 -2.72 0.68
N ALA A 147 -10.26 -1.90 -0.37
CA ALA A 147 -9.49 -2.04 -1.60
C ALA A 147 -7.98 -1.96 -1.32
N ARG A 148 -7.53 -0.95 -0.57
CA ARG A 148 -6.09 -0.76 -0.29
C ARG A 148 -5.49 -1.88 0.55
N VAL A 149 -6.22 -2.41 1.54
CA VAL A 149 -5.75 -3.52 2.40
C VAL A 149 -5.71 -4.83 1.63
N SER A 150 -6.69 -5.13 0.79
CA SER A 150 -6.68 -6.36 -0.02
C SER A 150 -5.58 -6.38 -1.08
N HIS A 151 -5.08 -5.20 -1.48
CA HIS A 151 -4.07 -5.05 -2.54
C HIS A 151 -2.68 -4.63 -2.03
N VAL A 152 -2.44 -4.68 -0.72
CA VAL A 152 -1.16 -4.28 -0.10
C VAL A 152 -0.05 -5.34 -0.25
N THR A 153 -0.41 -6.60 -0.51
CA THR A 153 0.53 -7.71 -0.45
C THR A 153 0.22 -8.81 -1.47
N ASP A 154 1.21 -9.62 -1.81
CA ASP A 154 1.06 -10.89 -2.51
C ASP A 154 1.31 -12.07 -1.53
N ALA A 155 1.57 -13.27 -2.04
CA ALA A 155 1.80 -14.45 -1.21
C ALA A 155 3.10 -14.39 -0.39
N THR A 156 3.98 -13.40 -0.61
CA THR A 156 5.11 -13.13 0.30
C THR A 156 4.68 -12.59 1.67
N ASP A 157 3.44 -12.11 1.78
CA ASP A 157 2.87 -11.46 2.97
C ASP A 157 3.60 -10.15 3.37
N TRP A 158 4.45 -9.62 2.49
CA TRP A 158 5.12 -8.33 2.70
C TRP A 158 4.13 -7.17 2.60
N ARG A 159 4.09 -6.33 3.63
CA ARG A 159 3.22 -5.13 3.70
C ARG A 159 4.07 -3.88 3.84
N VAL A 160 4.76 -3.51 2.77
CA VAL A 160 5.72 -2.40 2.79
C VAL A 160 4.99 -1.06 2.80
N GLU A 161 4.20 -0.75 1.77
CA GLU A 161 3.31 0.42 1.70
C GLU A 161 1.91 0.04 1.23
N TYR A 162 0.91 0.84 1.57
CA TYR A 162 -0.43 0.73 0.99
C TYR A 162 -0.49 1.45 -0.35
N PRO A 163 -1.19 0.91 -1.36
CA PRO A 163 -1.37 1.63 -2.61
C PRO A 163 -2.17 2.91 -2.34
N PHE A 164 -1.90 3.96 -3.11
CA PHE A 164 -2.67 5.20 -3.08
C PHE A 164 -4.10 4.96 -3.59
N VAL A 165 -4.20 4.21 -4.69
CA VAL A 165 -5.45 3.90 -5.39
C VAL A 165 -5.38 2.48 -5.94
N VAL A 166 -6.53 1.80 -5.94
CA VAL A 166 -6.74 0.57 -6.67
C VAL A 166 -7.71 0.86 -7.81
N VAL A 167 -7.37 0.44 -9.02
CA VAL A 167 -8.17 0.63 -10.23
C VAL A 167 -8.55 -0.72 -10.81
N SER A 168 -9.84 -0.97 -11.02
CA SER A 168 -10.36 -2.26 -11.49
C SER A 168 -11.15 -2.10 -12.80
N PRO A 169 -10.47 -1.95 -13.97
CA PRO A 169 -11.13 -1.74 -15.26
C PRO A 169 -12.13 -2.86 -15.62
N ASP A 170 -13.09 -2.54 -16.47
CA ASP A 170 -14.07 -3.47 -17.05
C ASP A 170 -13.60 -4.09 -18.37
N ALA A 171 -12.69 -3.42 -19.09
CA ALA A 171 -12.23 -3.82 -20.41
C ALA A 171 -10.76 -3.47 -20.68
N GLU A 172 -10.13 -4.24 -21.58
CA GLU A 172 -8.72 -4.10 -21.92
C GLU A 172 -8.36 -2.75 -22.57
N ASP A 173 -9.30 -2.13 -23.29
CA ASP A 173 -9.11 -0.85 -23.99
C ASP A 173 -9.00 0.35 -23.03
N GLU A 174 -9.40 0.20 -21.77
CA GLU A 174 -9.21 1.21 -20.72
C GLU A 174 -7.74 1.30 -20.28
N ILE A 175 -6.99 0.20 -20.36
CA ILE A 175 -5.64 0.04 -19.78
C ILE A 175 -4.65 1.12 -20.26
N PRO A 176 -4.50 1.42 -21.57
CA PRO A 176 -3.52 2.40 -22.04
C PRO A 176 -3.76 3.81 -21.46
N GLY A 177 -5.03 4.19 -21.30
CA GLY A 177 -5.41 5.47 -20.70
C GLY A 177 -5.10 5.53 -19.21
N LEU A 178 -5.45 4.47 -18.48
CA LEU A 178 -5.18 4.35 -17.04
C LEU A 178 -3.68 4.41 -16.73
N VAL A 179 -2.86 3.65 -17.47
CA VAL A 179 -1.40 3.64 -17.28
C VAL A 179 -0.81 5.02 -17.53
N ARG A 180 -1.19 5.68 -18.63
CA ARG A 180 -0.72 7.02 -18.97
C ARG A 180 -1.08 8.04 -17.90
N ALA A 181 -2.34 8.08 -17.49
CA ALA A 181 -2.82 8.99 -16.45
C ALA A 181 -2.07 8.78 -15.12
N CYS A 182 -1.88 7.52 -14.68
CA CYS A 182 -1.12 7.21 -13.47
C CYS A 182 0.33 7.72 -13.55
N ILE A 183 1.02 7.54 -14.68
CA ILE A 183 2.38 8.04 -14.88
C ILE A 183 2.42 9.58 -14.83
N GLU A 184 1.50 10.26 -15.50
CA GLU A 184 1.38 11.73 -15.49
C GLU A 184 1.08 12.30 -14.08
N LEU A 185 0.39 11.51 -13.24
CA LEU A 185 0.12 11.82 -11.85
C LEU A 185 1.30 11.52 -10.91
N GLY A 186 2.37 10.91 -11.41
CA GLY A 186 3.55 10.51 -10.63
C GLY A 186 3.33 9.24 -9.80
N LEU A 187 2.35 8.41 -10.17
CA LEU A 187 2.06 7.14 -9.49
C LEU A 187 2.85 6.00 -10.12
N SER A 188 3.47 5.16 -9.28
CA SER A 188 4.04 3.89 -9.72
C SER A 188 2.93 2.89 -10.03
N VAL A 189 2.89 2.36 -11.25
CA VAL A 189 1.86 1.42 -11.68
C VAL A 189 2.27 -0.01 -11.34
N ILE A 190 1.37 -0.75 -10.69
CA ILE A 190 1.54 -2.16 -10.33
C ILE A 190 0.37 -2.95 -10.94
N PRO A 191 0.57 -3.73 -12.02
CA PRO A 191 -0.45 -4.64 -12.50
C PRO A 191 -0.61 -5.81 -11.52
N ARG A 192 -1.84 -6.25 -11.29
CA ARG A 192 -2.14 -7.33 -10.35
C ARG A 192 -3.34 -8.15 -10.81
N GLY A 193 -3.13 -9.46 -10.99
CA GLY A 193 -4.20 -10.46 -11.00
C GLY A 193 -4.45 -11.01 -9.60
N GLY A 194 -4.61 -12.32 -9.44
CA GLY A 194 -4.94 -12.96 -8.14
C GLY A 194 -3.93 -12.83 -6.98
N GLY A 195 -2.82 -12.09 -7.15
CA GLY A 195 -1.91 -11.76 -6.04
C GLY A 195 -1.16 -12.96 -5.42
N THR A 196 -1.04 -14.07 -6.13
CA THR A 196 -0.46 -15.33 -5.62
C THR A 196 1.08 -15.43 -5.77
N GLY A 197 1.75 -14.36 -6.20
CA GLY A 197 3.19 -14.35 -6.44
C GLY A 197 4.03 -14.42 -5.15
N TYR A 198 5.20 -15.06 -5.23
CA TYR A 198 6.13 -15.24 -4.10
C TYR A 198 7.43 -14.41 -4.22
N THR A 199 7.42 -13.37 -5.06
CA THR A 199 8.61 -12.55 -5.35
C THR A 199 8.46 -11.08 -4.95
N GLY A 200 7.29 -10.68 -4.42
CA GLY A 200 7.01 -9.29 -4.07
C GLY A 200 6.62 -8.42 -5.27
N GLY A 201 6.38 -9.00 -6.45
CA GLY A 201 6.12 -8.28 -7.70
C GLY A 201 4.84 -7.44 -7.68
N ALA A 202 3.88 -7.78 -6.82
CA ALA A 202 2.63 -7.02 -6.66
C ALA A 202 2.57 -6.21 -5.34
N VAL A 203 3.69 -6.08 -4.62
CA VAL A 203 3.77 -5.37 -3.34
C VAL A 203 4.11 -3.89 -3.57
N PRO A 204 3.27 -2.93 -3.10
CA PRO A 204 3.61 -1.52 -3.19
C PRO A 204 4.79 -1.17 -2.30
N LEU A 205 5.82 -0.55 -2.88
CA LEU A 205 7.03 -0.08 -2.18
C LEU A 205 7.03 1.43 -1.92
N THR A 206 6.02 2.13 -2.42
CA THR A 206 5.84 3.58 -2.27
C THR A 206 4.38 3.89 -1.94
N PRO A 207 4.08 4.90 -1.10
CA PRO A 207 2.71 5.33 -0.84
C PRO A 207 2.03 5.95 -2.07
N LEU A 208 2.80 6.28 -3.12
CA LEU A 208 2.32 6.78 -4.41
C LEU A 208 2.26 5.67 -5.45
N ALA A 209 1.69 4.52 -5.10
CA ALA A 209 1.45 3.42 -6.03
C ALA A 209 -0.02 3.35 -6.47
N ALA A 210 -0.25 3.07 -7.75
CA ALA A 210 -1.55 2.70 -8.29
C ALA A 210 -1.52 1.19 -8.61
N VAL A 211 -2.38 0.42 -7.96
CA VAL A 211 -2.56 -0.99 -8.33
C VAL A 211 -3.66 -1.06 -9.39
N ILE A 212 -3.35 -1.64 -10.55
CA ILE A 212 -4.35 -1.96 -11.57
C ILE A 212 -4.73 -3.42 -11.40
N ASN A 213 -5.90 -3.67 -10.82
CA ASN A 213 -6.45 -5.00 -10.62
C ASN A 213 -7.13 -5.47 -11.92
N THR A 214 -6.57 -6.52 -12.53
CA THR A 214 -7.03 -7.09 -13.79
C THR A 214 -8.01 -8.25 -13.62
N GLU A 215 -8.41 -8.62 -12.40
CA GLU A 215 -9.27 -9.79 -12.14
C GLU A 215 -10.64 -9.73 -12.82
N LYS A 216 -11.15 -8.53 -13.15
CA LYS A 216 -12.39 -8.34 -13.92
C LYS A 216 -12.24 -8.63 -15.42
N LEU A 217 -11.01 -8.68 -15.94
CA LEU A 217 -10.74 -9.00 -17.33
C LEU A 217 -10.74 -10.52 -17.49
N GLU A 218 -11.93 -11.11 -17.46
CA GLU A 218 -12.14 -12.55 -17.33
C GLU A 218 -12.84 -13.22 -18.53
N ARG A 219 -12.88 -12.56 -19.69
CA ARG A 219 -13.38 -13.18 -20.92
C ARG A 219 -12.49 -14.35 -21.32
N LEU A 220 -13.12 -15.50 -21.55
CA LEU A 220 -12.51 -16.76 -21.94
C LEU A 220 -13.27 -17.32 -23.14
N GLY A 221 -12.56 -17.67 -24.20
CA GLY A 221 -13.11 -18.34 -25.38
C GLY A 221 -13.12 -19.86 -25.22
N GLU A 222 -13.74 -20.53 -26.19
CA GLU A 222 -13.58 -21.98 -26.37
C GLU A 222 -12.24 -22.29 -27.06
N VAL A 223 -11.88 -23.57 -27.11
CA VAL A 223 -10.71 -24.01 -27.88
C VAL A 223 -11.03 -23.97 -29.38
N GLU A 224 -10.19 -23.28 -30.14
CA GLU A 224 -10.30 -23.12 -31.58
C GLU A 224 -9.01 -23.54 -32.28
N TRP A 225 -9.15 -24.12 -33.48
CA TRP A 225 -8.02 -24.45 -34.33
C TRP A 225 -7.60 -23.23 -35.13
N GLN A 226 -6.40 -22.73 -34.87
CA GLN A 226 -5.87 -21.53 -35.53
C GLN A 226 -4.50 -21.80 -36.15
N SER A 227 -4.25 -21.20 -37.32
CA SER A 227 -2.93 -21.19 -37.93
C SER A 227 -2.08 -20.09 -37.30
N LEU A 228 -1.03 -20.47 -36.57
CA LEU A 228 -0.11 -19.53 -35.95
C LEU A 228 1.17 -19.35 -36.79
N PRO A 229 1.76 -18.14 -36.83
CA PRO A 229 3.03 -17.91 -37.53
C PRO A 229 4.13 -18.86 -37.06
N GLY A 230 4.83 -19.50 -38.01
CA GLY A 230 5.98 -20.36 -37.72
C GLY A 230 5.66 -21.81 -37.37
N LEU A 231 4.37 -22.21 -37.35
CA LEU A 231 3.96 -23.60 -37.12
C LEU A 231 3.43 -24.27 -38.39
N ASN A 232 3.61 -25.58 -38.48
CA ASN A 232 3.07 -26.39 -39.58
C ASN A 232 1.64 -26.83 -39.25
N GLY A 233 0.67 -26.26 -39.95
CA GLY A 233 -0.75 -26.57 -39.78
C GLY A 233 -1.41 -25.81 -38.62
N PRO A 234 -2.75 -25.95 -38.49
CA PRO A 234 -3.48 -25.34 -37.39
C PRO A 234 -3.16 -26.04 -36.06
N VAL A 235 -3.21 -25.29 -34.96
CA VAL A 235 -3.04 -25.77 -33.59
C VAL A 235 -4.22 -25.36 -32.72
N PRO A 236 -4.55 -26.13 -31.66
CA PRO A 236 -5.59 -25.73 -30.71
C PRO A 236 -5.12 -24.53 -29.89
N THR A 237 -5.96 -23.50 -29.83
CA THR A 237 -5.71 -22.24 -29.14
C THR A 237 -6.93 -21.86 -28.31
N VAL A 238 -6.72 -21.11 -27.23
CA VAL A 238 -7.81 -20.60 -26.39
C VAL A 238 -7.57 -19.12 -26.13
N PHE A 239 -8.57 -18.29 -26.39
CA PHE A 239 -8.52 -16.88 -26.07
C PHE A 239 -8.75 -16.67 -24.57
N SER A 240 -7.94 -15.86 -23.91
CA SER A 240 -8.11 -15.50 -22.50
C SER A 240 -7.67 -14.06 -22.27
N GLU A 241 -8.47 -13.30 -21.52
CA GLU A 241 -8.02 -12.05 -20.93
C GLU A 241 -7.12 -12.30 -19.71
N ALA A 242 -6.44 -11.25 -19.24
CA ALA A 242 -5.40 -11.34 -18.21
C ALA A 242 -5.89 -11.80 -16.83
N GLY A 243 -7.14 -11.54 -16.48
CA GLY A 243 -7.77 -11.85 -15.20
C GLY A 243 -8.33 -13.27 -15.07
N VAL A 244 -8.40 -14.03 -16.17
CA VAL A 244 -8.94 -15.39 -16.14
C VAL A 244 -8.09 -16.28 -15.23
N VAL A 245 -8.74 -16.93 -14.27
CA VAL A 245 -8.12 -17.94 -13.38
C VAL A 245 -7.59 -19.10 -14.22
N THR A 246 -6.35 -19.51 -13.95
CA THR A 246 -5.62 -20.54 -14.69
C THR A 246 -6.42 -21.85 -14.81
N LYS A 247 -7.07 -22.27 -13.72
CA LYS A 247 -7.94 -23.47 -13.71
C LYS A 247 -9.03 -23.42 -14.78
N ARG A 248 -9.64 -22.26 -15.03
CA ARG A 248 -10.71 -22.12 -16.04
C ARG A 248 -10.19 -22.38 -17.46
N VAL A 249 -8.95 -21.99 -17.75
CA VAL A 249 -8.30 -22.29 -19.03
C VAL A 249 -7.96 -23.77 -19.14
N ALA A 250 -7.47 -24.38 -18.07
CA ALA A 250 -7.24 -25.83 -18.01
C ALA A 250 -8.53 -26.62 -18.24
N ASP A 251 -9.65 -26.21 -17.61
CA ASP A 251 -10.96 -26.83 -17.81
C ASP A 251 -11.46 -26.69 -19.26
N ALA A 252 -11.23 -25.53 -19.89
CA ALA A 252 -11.59 -25.31 -21.28
C ALA A 252 -10.79 -26.23 -22.22
N ALA A 253 -9.49 -26.37 -21.97
CA ALA A 253 -8.64 -27.31 -22.71
C ALA A 253 -9.10 -28.76 -22.52
N GLU A 254 -9.38 -29.18 -21.29
CA GLU A 254 -9.82 -30.54 -20.97
C GLU A 254 -11.14 -30.89 -21.66
N ARG A 255 -12.13 -29.98 -21.65
CA ARG A 255 -13.41 -30.17 -22.37
C ARG A 255 -13.22 -30.36 -23.88
N ALA A 256 -12.17 -29.80 -24.46
CA ALA A 256 -11.83 -29.95 -25.87
C ALA A 256 -10.90 -31.16 -26.16
N GLY A 257 -10.59 -31.99 -25.15
CA GLY A 257 -9.70 -33.15 -25.31
C GLY A 257 -8.20 -32.79 -25.32
N HIS A 258 -7.83 -31.63 -24.78
CA HIS A 258 -6.47 -31.14 -24.67
C HIS A 258 -6.02 -30.97 -23.22
N VAL A 259 -4.72 -30.79 -23.01
CA VAL A 259 -4.13 -30.47 -21.70
C VAL A 259 -3.52 -29.09 -21.76
N PHE A 260 -3.90 -28.22 -20.82
CA PHE A 260 -3.18 -26.96 -20.59
C PHE A 260 -2.03 -27.21 -19.63
N ALA A 261 -0.79 -27.14 -20.12
CA ALA A 261 0.40 -27.59 -19.38
C ALA A 261 0.84 -26.66 -18.23
N VAL A 262 0.27 -25.46 -18.13
CA VAL A 262 0.60 -24.51 -17.06
C VAL A 262 -0.20 -24.87 -15.82
N ASP A 263 0.46 -25.54 -14.87
CA ASP A 263 -0.13 -26.09 -13.65
C ASP A 263 0.62 -25.64 -12.38
N PRO A 264 0.52 -24.35 -11.99
CA PRO A 264 1.10 -23.86 -10.75
C PRO A 264 0.31 -24.39 -9.54
N THR A 265 0.95 -24.54 -8.38
CA THR A 265 0.23 -24.90 -7.12
C THR A 265 -0.93 -23.96 -6.81
N SER A 266 -0.87 -22.71 -7.29
CA SER A 266 -1.93 -21.72 -7.13
C SER A 266 -2.94 -21.70 -8.29
N ILE A 267 -3.08 -22.75 -9.10
CA ILE A 267 -3.91 -22.79 -10.32
C ILE A 267 -5.36 -22.31 -10.13
N GLU A 268 -5.93 -22.51 -8.93
CA GLU A 268 -7.30 -22.09 -8.57
C GLU A 268 -7.43 -20.59 -8.26
N ALA A 269 -6.32 -19.86 -8.14
CA ALA A 269 -6.28 -18.44 -7.78
C ALA A 269 -5.37 -17.58 -8.68
N SER A 270 -4.32 -18.15 -9.30
CA SER A 270 -3.46 -17.41 -10.22
C SER A 270 -4.20 -17.14 -11.53
N CYS A 271 -3.96 -15.97 -12.11
CA CYS A 271 -4.55 -15.57 -13.38
C CYS A 271 -3.55 -15.73 -14.54
N ILE A 272 -4.05 -15.90 -15.76
CA ILE A 272 -3.23 -16.04 -16.98
C ILE A 272 -2.24 -14.90 -17.16
N GLY A 273 -2.67 -13.65 -16.92
CA GLY A 273 -1.78 -12.49 -17.01
C GLY A 273 -0.61 -12.56 -16.01
N GLY A 274 -0.87 -13.10 -14.82
CA GLY A 274 0.16 -13.32 -13.80
C GLY A 274 1.15 -14.42 -14.22
N ASN A 275 0.66 -15.52 -14.78
CA ASN A 275 1.52 -16.59 -15.29
C ASN A 275 2.44 -16.05 -16.38
N ILE A 276 1.89 -15.36 -17.40
CA ILE A 276 2.69 -14.79 -18.50
C ILE A 276 3.75 -13.80 -17.97
N ALA A 277 3.40 -12.95 -17.02
CA ALA A 277 4.33 -11.98 -16.43
C ALA A 277 5.47 -12.64 -15.62
N MET A 278 5.26 -13.86 -15.13
CA MET A 278 6.19 -14.60 -14.27
C MET A 278 6.89 -15.77 -14.98
N ASN A 279 6.56 -16.01 -16.25
CA ASN A 279 7.01 -17.14 -17.07
C ASN A 279 6.64 -18.50 -16.47
#